data_AF-A0A522X6N0-F1
#
_entry.id   AF-A0A522X6N0-F1
#
_cell.length_a   1.000
_cell.length_b   1.000
_cell.length_c   1.000
_cell.angle_alpha   90.00
_cell.angle_beta   90.00
_cell.angle_gamma   90.00
#
_symmetry.space_group_name_H-M   'P 1'
#
loop_
_entity.id
_entity.type
_entity.pdbx_description
1 polymer ?
#
loop_
_entity_poly.entity_id
_entity_poly.type
_entity_poly.pdbx_seq_one_letter_code
_entity_poly.pdbx_strand_id
1 'polypeptide(L)' 'ANLTRREHEIATLVGNGESNKQIALRLAITERTVKAHLTEIFRKLDVADRLRLALLVTGSMGAPDHTRTGANARRTSVA' A
#
# COMPACT_ATOMS: atom_id res chain seq x y z
N ALA A 1 8.50 1.13 -17.47
CA ALA A 1 9.52 1.02 -16.40
C ALA A 1 9.32 -0.30 -15.67
N ASN A 2 10.37 -0.91 -15.13
CA ASN A 2 10.25 -2.15 -14.35
C ASN A 2 10.40 -1.83 -12.86
N LEU A 3 9.53 -2.37 -12.02
CA LEU A 3 9.68 -2.24 -10.57
C LEU A 3 10.77 -3.18 -10.09
N THR A 4 11.49 -2.77 -9.05
CA THR A 4 12.33 -3.69 -8.29
C THR A 4 11.47 -4.74 -7.58
N ARG A 5 12.08 -5.85 -7.16
CA ARG A 5 11.39 -6.89 -6.37
C ARG A 5 10.68 -6.31 -5.13
N ARG A 6 11.33 -5.38 -4.44
CA ARG A 6 10.78 -4.75 -3.23
C ARG A 6 9.60 -3.82 -3.54
N GLU A 7 9.70 -3.07 -4.62
CA GLU A 7 8.62 -2.21 -5.09
C GLU A 7 7.40 -3.02 -5.53
N HIS A 8 7.61 -4.15 -6.22
CA HIS A 8 6.55 -5.09 -6.57
C HIS A 8 5.83 -5.65 -5.34
N GLU A 9 6.59 -6.05 -4.31
CA GLU A 9 6.04 -6.56 -3.06
C GLU A 9 5.15 -5.49 -2.39
N ILE A 10 5.64 -4.25 -2.26
CA ILE A 10 4.88 -3.14 -1.69
C ILE A 10 3.63 -2.83 -2.51
N ALA A 11 3.73 -2.78 -3.84
CA ALA A 11 2.60 -2.54 -4.74
C ALA A 11 1.52 -3.62 -4.61
N THR A 12 1.93 -4.88 -4.42
CA THR A 12 1.01 -6.02 -4.19
C THR A 12 0.25 -5.85 -2.87
N LEU A 13 0.94 -5.50 -1.78
CA LEU A 13 0.28 -5.26 -0.50
C LEU A 13 -0.66 -4.05 -0.54
N VAL A 14 -0.31 -3.02 -1.33
CA VAL A 14 -1.23 -1.91 -1.62
C VAL A 14 -2.49 -2.39 -2.34
N GLY A 15 -2.34 -3.24 -3.36
CA GLY A 15 -3.46 -3.88 -4.07
C GLY A 15 -4.37 -4.68 -3.13
N ASN A 16 -3.79 -5.32 -2.11
CA ASN A 16 -4.54 -6.03 -1.05
C ASN A 16 -5.21 -5.10 -0.03
N GLY A 17 -5.07 -3.77 -0.17
CA GLY A 17 -5.66 -2.79 0.74
C GLY A 17 -4.86 -2.50 2.02
N GLU A 18 -3.61 -2.96 2.14
CA GLU A 18 -2.83 -2.79 3.37
C GLU A 18 -2.33 -1.35 3.57
N SER A 19 -2.61 -0.75 4.72
CA SER A 19 -2.06 0.56 5.10
C SER A 19 -0.53 0.56 5.18
N ASN A 20 0.09 1.74 5.08
CA ASN A 20 1.54 1.86 5.20
C ASN A 20 2.09 1.28 6.51
N LYS A 21 1.32 1.37 7.60
CA LYS A 21 1.64 0.78 8.90
C LYS A 21 1.67 -0.75 8.84
N GLN A 22 0.68 -1.37 8.20
CA GLN A 22 0.62 -2.82 8.03
C GLN A 22 1.76 -3.32 7.14
N ILE A 23 2.02 -2.63 6.03
CA ILE A 23 3.13 -2.94 5.13
C ILE A 23 4.46 -2.81 5.87
N ALA A 24 4.67 -1.73 6.62
CA ALA A 24 5.86 -1.50 7.42
C ALA A 24 6.13 -2.66 8.39
N LEU A 25 5.09 -3.07 9.13
CA LEU A 25 5.15 -4.20 10.05
C LEU A 25 5.47 -5.52 9.34
N ARG A 26 4.73 -5.83 8.27
CA ARG A 26 4.87 -7.09 7.51
C ARG A 26 6.25 -7.23 6.89
N LEU A 27 6.82 -6.11 6.46
CA LEU A 27 8.07 -6.06 5.72
C LEU A 27 9.28 -5.67 6.58
N ALA A 28 9.10 -5.54 7.90
CA ALA A 28 10.10 -5.13 8.88
C ALA A 28 10.86 -3.84 8.50
N ILE A 29 10.13 -2.83 8.03
CA ILE A 29 10.65 -1.49 7.68
C ILE A 29 9.82 -0.39 8.32
N THR A 30 10.24 0.86 8.19
CA THR A 30 9.47 2.00 8.71
C THR A 30 8.38 2.46 7.73
N GLU A 31 7.33 3.10 8.21
CA GLU A 31 6.32 3.76 7.35
C GLU A 31 6.96 4.81 6.43
N ARG A 32 8.02 5.49 6.89
CA ARG A 32 8.79 6.44 6.07
C ARG A 32 9.43 5.74 4.88
N THR A 33 10.00 4.55 5.08
CA THR A 33 10.58 3.71 4.03
C THR A 33 9.51 3.24 3.04
N VAL A 34 8.32 2.84 3.54
CA VAL A 34 7.18 2.49 2.67
C VAL A 34 6.79 3.67 1.79
N LYS A 35 6.66 4.88 2.37
CA LYS A 35 6.35 6.10 1.60
C LYS A 35 7.39 6.40 0.53
N ALA A 36 8.68 6.25 0.84
CA ALA A 36 9.75 6.44 -0.14
C ALA A 36 9.63 5.47 -1.32
N HIS A 37 9.36 4.18 -1.06
CA HIS A 37 9.11 3.21 -2.12
C HIS A 37 7.84 3.55 -2.92
N LEU A 38 6.76 3.99 -2.28
CA LEU A 38 5.54 4.39 -2.98
C LEU A 38 5.78 5.58 -3.91
N THR A 39 6.58 6.57 -3.50
CA THR A 39 6.97 7.68 -4.38
C THR A 39 7.67 7.17 -5.64
N GLU A 40 8.63 6.26 -5.52
CA GLU A 40 9.31 5.69 -6.68
C GLU A 40 8.40 4.81 -7.53
N ILE A 41 7.50 4.04 -6.92
CA ILE A 41 6.48 3.24 -7.64
C ILE A 41 5.58 4.16 -8.46
N PHE A 42 5.05 5.22 -7.85
CA PHE A 42 4.18 6.18 -8.53
C PHE A 42 4.89 6.83 -9.72
N ARG A 43 6.14 7.25 -9.52
CA ARG A 43 6.97 7.82 -10.57
C ARG A 43 7.27 6.83 -11.69
N LYS A 44 7.55 5.56 -11.38
CA LYS A 44 7.89 4.52 -12.37
C LYS A 44 6.67 4.06 -13.19
N LEU A 45 5.50 3.98 -12.56
CA LEU A 45 4.27 3.50 -13.19
C LEU A 45 3.39 4.63 -13.76
N ASP A 46 3.79 5.89 -13.55
CA ASP A 46 3.01 7.07 -13.93
C ASP A 46 1.59 7.05 -13.35
N VAL A 47 1.48 6.67 -12.07
CA VAL A 47 0.19 6.63 -11.36
C VAL A 47 0.12 7.77 -10.34
N ALA A 48 -1.02 8.46 -10.34
CA ALA A 48 -1.21 9.66 -9.53
C ALA A 48 -1.46 9.36 -8.04
N ASP A 49 -2.03 8.19 -7.74
CA ASP A 49 -2.50 7.89 -6.40
C ASP A 49 -2.51 6.40 -6.09
N ARG A 50 -2.70 6.12 -4.79
CA ARG A 50 -2.75 4.78 -4.23
C ARG A 50 -3.90 3.94 -4.79
N LEU A 51 -5.03 4.58 -5.14
CA LEU A 51 -6.20 3.88 -5.66
C LEU A 51 -5.92 3.33 -7.05
N ARG A 52 -5.36 4.17 -7.93
CA ARG A 52 -4.89 3.76 -9.27
C ARG A 52 -3.84 2.67 -9.18
N LEU A 53 -2.89 2.79 -8.25
CA LEU A 53 -1.91 1.72 -8.01
C LEU A 53 -2.59 0.41 -7.60
N ALA A 54 -3.54 0.46 -6.66
CA ALA A 54 -4.24 -0.74 -6.20
C ALA A 54 -5.00 -1.42 -7.35
N LEU A 55 -5.71 -0.64 -8.18
CA LEU A 55 -6.45 -1.13 -9.35
C LEU A 55 -5.54 -1.73 -10.42
N LEU A 56 -4.40 -1.10 -10.67
CA LEU A 56 -3.41 -1.59 -11.64
C LEU A 56 -2.89 -2.98 -11.23
N VAL A 57 -2.64 -3.19 -9.93
CA VAL A 57 -2.04 -4.42 -9.41
C VAL A 57 -3.06 -5.55 -9.24
N THR A 58 -4.31 -5.25 -8.90
CA THR A 58 -5.36 -6.27 -8.74
C THR A 58 -5.98 -6.73 -10.06
N GLY A 59 -5.61 -6.10 -11.19
CA GLY A 59 -6.02 -6.55 -12.53
C GLY A 59 -7.54 -6.51 -12.77
N SER A 60 -8.27 -5.74 -11.96
CA SER A 60 -9.73 -5.64 -12.02
C SER A 60 -10.12 -4.19 -12.28
N MET A 61 -10.53 -3.91 -13.52
CA MET A 61 -11.32 -2.73 -13.86
C MET A 61 -12.72 -2.92 -13.24
N GLY A 62 -12.82 -2.80 -11.91
CA GLY A 62 -14.02 -3.03 -11.12
C GLY A 62 -13.86 -2.32 -9.78
N ALA A 63 -14.86 -1.51 -9.42
CA ALA A 63 -14.77 -0.45 -8.43
C ALA A 63 -14.14 -0.88 -7.08
N PRO A 64 -13.19 -0.10 -6.54
CA PRO A 64 -12.63 -0.34 -5.22
C PRO A 64 -13.66 0.05 -4.16
N ASP A 65 -14.21 -0.93 -3.45
CA ASP A 65 -15.05 -0.73 -2.26
C ASP A 65 -14.20 -0.10 -1.13
N HIS A 66 -14.40 1.20 -0.92
CA HIS A 66 -13.67 2.03 0.04
C HIS A 66 -14.27 2.00 1.46
N THR A 67 -15.22 1.11 1.74
CA THR A 67 -15.91 1.05 3.03
C THR A 67 -15.09 0.44 4.18
N ARG A 68 -13.79 0.16 3.98
CA ARG A 68 -12.90 -0.32 5.06
C ARG A 68 -11.76 0.66 5.39
N THR A 69 -12.06 1.95 5.46
CA THR A 69 -11.19 2.93 6.14
C THR A 69 -11.87 3.38 7.43
N GLY A 70 -11.53 2.75 8.56
CA GLY A 70 -12.09 3.18 9.85
C GLY A 70 -11.96 2.25 11.06
N ALA A 71 -11.17 1.17 11.03
CA ALA A 71 -10.97 0.31 12.20
C ALA A 71 -9.51 0.33 12.68
N ASN A 72 -9.05 1.49 13.17
CA ASN A 72 -7.89 1.53 14.05
C ASN A 72 -8.19 2.44 15.25
N ALA A 73 -9.08 1.95 16.12
CA ALA A 73 -9.17 2.41 17.50
C ALA A 73 -9.45 1.21 18.40
N ARG A 74 -8.64 1.10 19.46
CA ARG A 74 -8.76 0.22 20.63
C ARG A 74 -8.21 -1.20 20.51
N ARG A 75 -6.89 -1.34 20.67
CA ARG A 75 -6.28 -2.38 21.53
C ARG A 75 -4.95 -1.90 22.10
N THR A 76 -5.02 -1.07 23.15
CA THR A 76 -4.04 -1.02 24.24
C THR A 76 -4.64 -0.27 25.42
N SER A 77 -5.19 -1.02 26.37
CA SER A 77 -5.29 -0.62 27.77
C SER A 77 -4.97 -1.86 28.58
N VAL A 78 -3.73 -1.92 29.03
CA VAL A 78 -3.28 -2.71 30.18
C VAL A 78 -2.32 -1.80 30.92
N ALA A 79 -2.84 -1.14 31.95
CA ALA A 79 -2.19 -0.61 33.15
C ALA A 79 -3.28 0.10 33.96
#